data_AF-A0A440A3E1-F1
#
_entry.id   AF-A0A440A3E1-F1
#
_cell.length_a   1.000
_cell.length_b   1.000
_cell.length_c   1.000
_cell.angle_alpha   90.00
_cell.angle_beta   90.00
_cell.angle_gamma   90.00
#
_symmetry.space_group_name_H-M   'P 1'
#
loop_
_entity.id
_entity.type
_entity.pdbx_description
1 polymer ?
#
loop_
_entity_poly.entity_id
_entity_poly.type
_entity_poly.pdbx_seq_one_letter_code
_entity_poly.pdbx_strand_id
1 'polypeptide(L)'
;MERRLLVSVDRTTWPQASSYPTYPASFNQFPEFWDVNIPAMLLTIGFLTTPSHSSGVSLSEFWAWVRYLHAVAPDQELRLTKAFFELDPHQKTILSDDFGMGAPMYWLARKLNLGQIADGRYFIDRVAATVGAVAAKPKKRGPGKSPDFVARDMNGIWHVVECKGTQTSGEYRASQIGTVGPPATGAVAQKQTIQFPRGYSGQRLATGLYLAVENSPYSSGLHIVDPPGDEEFEVEADQMVFADDAIARAVGARSLRLAGFPATSSIISAPMGVSPSSRPTTGKYEQNRREIVDEKQARANEELKNRGDRETFQSEGQPYRGRKVTISLPAPLWIGRRMSTAITVRYGVGRHFLEEIRSRPFENDPIQETIPAIRELQPGTRVDGDARGARLHVGKSFVADLVFNK
;
A
#
# COMPACT_ATOMS: atom_id res chain seq x y z
N MET A 1 7.31 -2.44 21.71
CA MET A 1 7.17 -2.28 20.24
C MET A 1 6.32 -3.39 19.64
N GLU A 2 6.15 -4.53 20.31
CA GLU A 2 5.03 -5.44 20.05
C GLU A 2 3.78 -4.96 20.79
N ARG A 3 2.62 -5.05 20.14
CA ARG A 3 1.30 -4.71 20.70
C ARG A 3 0.27 -5.75 20.26
N ARG A 4 -0.66 -6.12 21.13
CA ARG A 4 -1.76 -7.03 20.77
C ARG A 4 -2.92 -6.26 20.17
N LEU A 5 -3.45 -6.73 19.05
CA LEU A 5 -4.66 -6.23 18.42
C LEU A 5 -5.69 -7.35 18.34
N LEU A 6 -6.92 -7.11 18.80
CA LEU A 6 -8.01 -8.06 18.62
C LEU A 6 -8.43 -8.06 17.14
N VAL A 7 -8.35 -9.19 16.47
CA VAL A 7 -8.77 -9.37 15.08
C VAL A 7 -9.98 -10.27 15.04
N SER A 8 -11.03 -9.84 14.34
CA SER A 8 -12.25 -10.59 14.13
C SER A 8 -12.57 -10.62 12.64
N VAL A 9 -12.80 -11.82 12.09
CA VAL A 9 -13.20 -12.00 10.69
C VAL A 9 -14.58 -12.61 10.67
N ASP A 10 -15.56 -11.90 10.12
CA ASP A 10 -16.94 -12.38 10.08
C ASP A 10 -17.16 -13.37 8.94
N ARG A 11 -16.93 -14.66 9.21
CA ARG A 11 -17.15 -15.74 8.25
C ARG A 11 -18.55 -15.76 7.65
N THR A 12 -19.57 -15.25 8.36
CA THR A 12 -20.95 -15.27 7.87
C THR A 12 -21.17 -14.37 6.66
N THR A 13 -20.24 -13.43 6.42
CA THR A 13 -20.31 -12.53 5.27
C THR A 13 -19.83 -13.16 3.97
N TRP A 14 -19.10 -14.28 4.04
CA TRP A 14 -18.61 -14.95 2.82
C TRP A 14 -19.73 -15.62 2.03
N PRO A 15 -19.56 -15.74 0.70
CA PRO A 15 -20.45 -16.55 -0.11
C PRO A 15 -20.58 -17.99 0.43
N GLN A 16 -21.77 -18.59 0.28
CA GLN A 16 -22.03 -19.96 0.73
C GLN A 16 -21.13 -20.98 0.00
N ALA A 17 -21.01 -22.20 0.54
CA ALA A 17 -19.98 -23.20 0.23
C ALA A 17 -19.86 -23.72 -1.23
N SER A 18 -20.54 -23.10 -2.20
CA SER A 18 -20.45 -23.38 -3.64
C SER A 18 -20.06 -22.17 -4.50
N SER A 19 -19.89 -20.98 -3.90
CA SER A 19 -19.49 -19.75 -4.59
C SER A 19 -18.10 -19.27 -4.16
N TYR A 20 -17.42 -18.59 -5.09
CA TYR A 20 -16.10 -18.00 -4.86
C TYR A 20 -16.24 -16.49 -4.61
N PRO A 21 -15.34 -15.88 -3.83
CA PRO A 21 -14.23 -16.50 -3.10
C PRO A 21 -14.70 -17.28 -1.86
N THR A 22 -14.01 -18.37 -1.52
CA THR A 22 -14.28 -19.10 -0.28
C THR A 22 -13.56 -18.46 0.91
N TYR A 23 -14.07 -18.71 2.12
CA TYR A 23 -13.43 -18.24 3.36
C TYR A 23 -11.99 -18.78 3.45
N PRO A 24 -10.97 -17.91 3.54
CA PRO A 24 -9.57 -18.33 3.56
C PRO A 24 -9.25 -19.25 4.76
N ALA A 25 -8.56 -20.36 4.51
CA ALA A 25 -8.13 -21.29 5.55
C ALA A 25 -7.12 -20.67 6.54
N SER A 26 -6.43 -19.59 6.14
CA SER A 26 -5.51 -18.83 6.99
C SER A 26 -6.22 -17.89 7.96
N PHE A 27 -7.51 -17.63 7.76
CA PHE A 27 -8.32 -16.80 8.65
C PHE A 27 -8.86 -17.63 9.81
N ASN A 28 -8.87 -17.03 10.99
CA ASN A 28 -9.37 -17.67 12.19
C ASN A 28 -10.88 -17.46 12.34
N GLN A 29 -11.58 -18.55 12.65
CA GLN A 29 -13.04 -18.57 12.77
C GLN A 29 -13.54 -17.79 13.98
N PHE A 30 -12.71 -17.66 15.01
CA PHE A 30 -13.01 -16.92 16.24
C PHE A 30 -12.09 -15.71 16.38
N PRO A 31 -12.54 -14.64 17.08
CA PRO A 31 -11.68 -13.51 17.36
C PRO A 31 -10.39 -13.94 18.06
N GLU A 32 -9.27 -13.39 17.61
CA GLU A 32 -7.93 -13.70 18.13
C GLU A 32 -7.14 -12.43 18.45
N PHE A 33 -6.19 -12.52 19.36
CA PHE A 33 -5.18 -11.47 19.50
C PHE A 33 -4.02 -11.73 18.54
N TRP A 34 -3.65 -10.72 17.78
CA TRP A 34 -2.48 -10.72 16.91
C TRP A 34 -1.41 -9.78 17.45
N ASP A 35 -0.16 -10.24 17.50
CA ASP A 35 1.00 -9.43 17.83
C ASP A 35 1.42 -8.55 16.64
N VAL A 36 1.23 -7.25 16.82
CA VAL A 36 1.57 -6.18 15.90
C VAL A 36 2.94 -5.61 16.26
N ASN A 37 3.93 -5.85 15.40
CA ASN A 37 5.18 -5.11 15.47
C ASN A 37 4.96 -3.68 14.94
N ILE A 38 5.00 -2.69 15.82
CA ILE A 38 4.71 -1.29 15.49
C ILE A 38 5.65 -0.76 14.39
N PRO A 39 6.98 -0.93 14.48
CA PRO A 39 7.87 -0.50 13.39
C PRO A 39 7.52 -1.10 12.02
N ALA A 40 7.19 -2.39 11.96
CA ALA A 40 6.78 -3.07 10.74
C ALA A 40 5.47 -2.51 10.18
N MET A 41 4.49 -2.28 11.06
CA MET A 41 3.24 -1.61 10.68
C MET A 41 3.52 -0.20 10.15
N LEU A 42 4.38 0.58 10.79
CA LEU A 42 4.72 1.94 10.32
C LEU A 42 5.47 1.94 8.98
N LEU A 43 6.32 0.95 8.71
CA LEU A 43 6.92 0.75 7.39
C LEU A 43 5.86 0.42 6.33
N THR A 44 4.88 -0.41 6.69
CA THR A 44 3.74 -0.72 5.83
C THR A 44 2.94 0.54 5.54
N ILE A 45 2.66 1.37 6.56
CA ILE A 45 2.00 2.67 6.39
C ILE A 45 2.78 3.53 5.42
N GLY A 46 4.07 3.78 5.68
CA GLY A 46 4.89 4.66 4.84
C GLY A 46 4.98 4.19 3.39
N PHE A 47 5.03 2.87 3.16
CA PHE A 47 4.97 2.30 1.82
C PHE A 47 3.61 2.60 1.17
N LEU A 48 2.49 2.21 1.80
CA LEU A 48 1.15 2.33 1.21
C LEU A 48 0.67 3.77 1.06
N THR A 49 1.06 4.70 1.93
CA THR A 49 0.74 6.13 1.79
C THR A 49 1.63 6.85 0.79
N THR A 50 2.68 6.20 0.28
CA THR A 50 3.47 6.75 -0.81
C THR A 50 2.71 6.53 -2.12
N PRO A 51 2.23 7.60 -2.77
CA PRO A 51 1.39 7.46 -3.96
C PRO A 51 2.18 6.81 -5.09
N SER A 52 1.54 5.87 -5.80
CA SER A 52 2.11 5.23 -7.00
C SER A 52 2.47 6.25 -8.08
N HIS A 53 1.77 7.38 -8.12
CA HIS A 53 2.02 8.49 -9.02
C HIS A 53 1.79 9.84 -8.34
N SER A 54 2.86 10.62 -8.14
CA SER A 54 2.75 12.08 -7.96
C SER A 54 4.07 12.77 -8.32
N SER A 55 4.03 14.03 -8.69
CA SER A 55 5.22 14.85 -8.95
C SER A 55 5.66 15.59 -7.67
N GLY A 56 6.97 15.76 -7.48
CA GLY A 56 7.54 16.56 -6.39
C GLY A 56 7.92 15.78 -5.12
N VAL A 57 8.40 16.51 -4.11
CA VAL A 57 8.75 15.97 -2.79
C VAL A 57 7.47 15.80 -1.98
N SER A 58 7.23 14.58 -1.47
CA SER A 58 6.11 14.33 -0.56
C SER A 58 6.63 14.05 0.85
N LEU A 59 6.16 14.80 1.84
CA LEU A 59 6.40 14.48 3.25
C LEU A 59 5.83 13.10 3.63
N SER A 60 4.87 12.56 2.86
CA SER A 60 4.33 11.21 3.07
C SER A 60 5.40 10.11 3.00
N GLU A 61 6.53 10.37 2.33
CA GLU A 61 7.68 9.46 2.27
C GLU A 61 8.42 9.31 3.60
N PHE A 62 8.18 10.20 4.59
CA PHE A 62 8.86 10.17 5.89
C PHE A 62 7.93 10.21 7.11
N TRP A 63 6.65 10.40 6.89
CA TRP A 63 5.73 10.89 7.90
C TRP A 63 5.38 9.85 8.98
N ALA A 64 5.22 8.58 8.59
CA ALA A 64 4.66 7.56 9.47
C ALA A 64 5.49 7.35 10.75
N TRP A 65 6.81 7.26 10.65
CA TRP A 65 7.68 7.10 11.83
C TRP A 65 7.93 8.40 12.57
N VAL A 66 8.04 9.54 11.88
CA VAL A 66 8.20 10.84 12.53
C VAL A 66 7.00 11.15 13.42
N ARG A 67 5.78 10.88 12.90
CA ARG A 67 4.55 11.25 13.59
C ARG A 67 4.06 10.21 14.58
N TYR A 68 4.09 8.92 14.23
CA TYR A 68 3.28 7.94 14.96
C TYR A 68 4.05 7.10 15.98
N LEU A 69 5.39 7.16 16.03
CA LEU A 69 6.15 6.41 17.03
C LEU A 69 5.75 6.74 18.47
N HIS A 70 5.43 8.00 18.75
CA HIS A 70 4.96 8.46 20.07
C HIS A 70 3.44 8.41 20.24
N ALA A 71 2.70 8.03 19.18
CA ALA A 71 1.25 7.88 19.25
C ALA A 71 0.83 6.60 19.98
N VAL A 72 1.67 5.58 19.95
CA VAL A 72 1.35 4.27 20.52
C VAL A 72 1.70 4.22 22.02
N ALA A 73 0.69 3.93 22.83
CA ALA A 73 0.82 3.83 24.28
C ALA A 73 1.70 2.64 24.71
N PRO A 74 2.29 2.66 25.94
CA PRO A 74 3.14 1.58 26.44
C PRO A 74 2.38 0.28 26.75
N ASP A 75 1.04 0.30 26.75
CA ASP A 75 0.16 -0.83 26.98
C ASP A 75 0.53 -2.09 26.18
N GLN A 76 0.15 -3.26 26.70
CA GLN A 76 0.34 -4.52 25.96
C GLN A 76 -0.55 -4.57 24.71
N GLU A 77 -1.76 -4.03 24.78
CA GLU A 77 -2.65 -3.90 23.63
C GLU A 77 -2.31 -2.65 22.82
N LEU A 78 -2.57 -2.68 21.52
CA LEU A 78 -2.44 -1.51 20.66
C LEU A 78 -3.40 -0.44 21.18
N ARG A 79 -2.87 0.68 21.66
CA ARG A 79 -3.65 1.82 22.16
C ARG A 79 -2.96 3.12 21.78
N LEU A 80 -3.73 4.19 21.71
CA LEU A 80 -3.21 5.54 21.55
C LEU A 80 -2.90 6.17 22.91
N THR A 81 -1.82 6.96 22.98
CA THR A 81 -1.57 7.83 24.14
C THR A 81 -2.67 8.88 24.26
N LYS A 82 -2.98 9.35 25.47
CA LYS A 82 -3.96 10.44 25.67
C LYS A 82 -3.55 11.70 24.92
N ALA A 83 -2.26 12.05 24.98
CA ALA A 83 -1.72 13.22 24.29
C ALA A 83 -2.01 13.21 22.78
N PHE A 84 -1.92 12.05 22.12
CA PHE A 84 -2.27 11.95 20.70
C PHE A 84 -3.77 11.96 20.44
N PHE A 85 -4.56 11.36 21.33
CA PHE A 85 -6.02 11.36 21.22
C PHE A 85 -6.64 12.74 21.46
N GLU A 86 -5.96 13.62 22.20
CA GLU A 86 -6.38 14.99 22.49
C GLU A 86 -5.93 16.01 21.43
N LEU A 87 -5.18 15.58 20.40
CA LEU A 87 -4.86 16.43 19.26
C LEU A 87 -6.14 16.91 18.55
N ASP A 88 -6.00 17.95 17.74
CA ASP A 88 -7.13 18.48 16.99
C ASP A 88 -7.77 17.40 16.08
N PRO A 89 -9.09 17.52 15.79
CA PRO A 89 -9.82 16.49 15.04
C PRO A 89 -9.23 16.15 13.67
N HIS A 90 -8.56 17.09 12.99
CA HIS A 90 -7.95 16.84 11.70
C HIS A 90 -6.76 15.89 11.83
N GLN A 91 -5.89 16.10 12.82
CA GLN A 91 -4.76 15.21 13.08
C GLN A 91 -5.21 13.81 13.49
N LYS A 92 -6.29 13.70 14.26
CA LYS A 92 -6.89 12.41 14.62
C LYS A 92 -7.43 11.66 13.40
N THR A 93 -8.04 12.39 12.47
CA THR A 93 -8.60 11.81 11.25
C THR A 93 -7.49 11.19 10.40
N ILE A 94 -6.40 11.94 10.15
CA ILE A 94 -5.25 11.43 9.38
C ILE A 94 -4.64 10.18 10.05
N LEU A 95 -4.47 10.19 11.38
CA LEU A 95 -3.95 9.01 12.09
C LEU A 95 -4.87 7.80 11.92
N SER A 96 -6.18 8.02 12.05
CA SER A 96 -7.17 6.94 11.93
C SER A 96 -7.19 6.36 10.52
N ASP A 97 -7.10 7.20 9.48
CA ASP A 97 -7.03 6.76 8.10
C ASP A 97 -5.75 5.95 7.84
N ASP A 98 -4.59 6.45 8.29
CA ASP A 98 -3.30 5.78 8.12
C ASP A 98 -3.23 4.44 8.88
N PHE A 99 -3.60 4.41 10.16
CA PHE A 99 -3.63 3.14 10.91
C PHE A 99 -4.73 2.22 10.38
N GLY A 100 -5.86 2.80 9.99
CA GLY A 100 -7.03 2.13 9.45
C GLY A 100 -6.76 1.35 8.19
N MET A 101 -5.76 1.73 7.41
CA MET A 101 -5.25 0.92 6.30
C MET A 101 -3.97 0.14 6.64
N GLY A 102 -3.08 0.70 7.47
CA GLY A 102 -1.78 0.10 7.77
C GLY A 102 -1.90 -1.21 8.54
N ALA A 103 -2.72 -1.25 9.59
CA ALA A 103 -2.91 -2.44 10.40
C ALA A 103 -3.57 -3.59 9.62
N PRO A 104 -4.71 -3.39 8.91
CA PRO A 104 -5.29 -4.46 8.10
C PRO A 104 -4.37 -4.92 6.99
N MET A 105 -3.73 -4.01 6.25
CA MET A 105 -2.86 -4.44 5.15
C MET A 105 -1.61 -5.18 5.65
N TYR A 106 -1.06 -4.80 6.81
CA TYR A 106 0.03 -5.55 7.43
C TYR A 106 -0.40 -6.98 7.83
N TRP A 107 -1.61 -7.13 8.40
CA TRP A 107 -2.18 -8.43 8.75
C TRP A 107 -2.49 -9.27 7.50
N LEU A 108 -3.16 -8.67 6.52
CA LEU A 108 -3.60 -9.32 5.28
C LEU A 108 -2.43 -9.74 4.40
N ALA A 109 -1.36 -8.95 4.35
CA ALA A 109 -0.16 -9.31 3.60
C ALA A 109 0.37 -10.69 4.02
N ARG A 110 0.37 -10.99 5.32
CA ARG A 110 0.76 -12.30 5.84
C ARG A 110 -0.32 -13.37 5.63
N LYS A 111 -1.58 -13.05 5.94
CA LYS A 111 -2.66 -14.07 5.97
C LYS A 111 -3.11 -14.50 4.58
N LEU A 112 -3.12 -13.58 3.62
CA LEU A 112 -3.44 -13.87 2.22
C LEU A 112 -2.20 -13.98 1.35
N ASN A 113 -1.00 -13.84 1.93
CA ASN A 113 0.26 -13.96 1.21
C ASN A 113 0.32 -12.96 0.03
N LEU A 114 -0.03 -11.69 0.31
CA LEU A 114 -0.12 -10.65 -0.69
C LEU A 114 1.28 -10.30 -1.21
N GLY A 115 1.42 -10.33 -2.53
CA GLY A 115 2.66 -10.03 -3.21
C GLY A 115 2.80 -8.55 -3.54
N GLN A 116 2.00 -8.10 -4.49
CA GLN A 116 2.03 -6.72 -5.01
C GLN A 116 0.75 -5.99 -4.58
N ILE A 117 0.86 -4.71 -4.24
CA ILE A 117 -0.27 -3.89 -3.75
C ILE A 117 -0.21 -2.52 -4.44
N ALA A 118 -1.28 -2.17 -5.17
CA ALA A 118 -1.45 -0.88 -5.83
C ALA A 118 -2.61 -0.09 -5.22
N ASP A 119 -2.55 1.24 -5.37
CA ASP A 119 -3.66 2.12 -5.05
C ASP A 119 -4.82 1.83 -6.03
N GLY A 120 -6.03 1.58 -5.54
CA GLY A 120 -7.14 1.16 -6.41
C GLY A 120 -7.49 2.19 -7.48
N ARG A 121 -7.36 3.49 -7.17
CA ARG A 121 -7.53 4.56 -8.16
C ARG A 121 -6.51 4.50 -9.28
N TYR A 122 -5.23 4.32 -8.93
CA TYR A 122 -4.14 4.22 -9.90
C TYR A 122 -4.37 3.02 -10.82
N PHE A 123 -4.74 1.88 -10.24
CA PHE A 123 -5.01 0.64 -10.97
C PHE A 123 -6.10 0.84 -12.03
N ILE A 124 -7.27 1.37 -11.64
CA ILE A 124 -8.39 1.65 -12.57
C ILE A 124 -7.96 2.60 -13.68
N ASP A 125 -7.35 3.75 -13.32
CA ASP A 125 -6.95 4.77 -14.30
C ASP A 125 -5.94 4.22 -15.32
N ARG A 126 -5.00 3.37 -14.88
CA ARG A 126 -3.98 2.77 -15.74
C ARG A 126 -4.55 1.68 -16.64
N VAL A 127 -5.30 0.72 -16.10
CA VAL A 127 -5.90 -0.37 -16.89
C VAL A 127 -6.82 0.22 -17.97
N ALA A 128 -7.70 1.15 -17.58
CA ALA A 128 -8.63 1.79 -18.52
C ALA A 128 -7.91 2.52 -19.67
N ALA A 129 -6.83 3.25 -19.36
CA ALA A 129 -6.04 3.93 -20.39
C ALA A 129 -5.38 2.95 -21.37
N THR A 130 -4.96 1.77 -20.91
CA THR A 130 -4.30 0.76 -21.76
C THR A 130 -5.28 0.03 -22.66
N VAL A 131 -6.48 -0.30 -22.18
CA VAL A 131 -7.50 -1.01 -22.98
C VAL A 131 -8.34 -0.07 -23.86
N GLY A 132 -8.04 1.23 -23.85
CA GLY A 132 -8.80 2.24 -24.59
C GLY A 132 -10.20 2.50 -24.03
N ALA A 133 -10.54 1.95 -22.86
CA ALA A 133 -11.82 2.18 -22.22
C ALA A 133 -11.88 3.59 -21.62
N VAL A 134 -13.03 4.24 -21.77
CA VAL A 134 -13.39 5.37 -20.91
C VAL A 134 -13.91 4.75 -19.62
N ALA A 135 -13.04 4.47 -18.65
CA ALA A 135 -13.53 4.14 -17.31
C ALA A 135 -14.45 5.28 -16.87
N ALA A 136 -15.69 4.94 -16.49
CA ALA A 136 -16.55 5.88 -15.80
C ALA A 136 -15.75 6.38 -14.60
N LYS A 137 -15.40 7.68 -14.58
CA LYS A 137 -14.50 8.23 -13.56
C LYS A 137 -15.06 7.83 -12.20
N PRO A 138 -14.31 7.04 -11.38
CA PRO A 138 -14.77 6.69 -10.05
C PRO A 138 -15.18 7.97 -9.32
N LYS A 139 -16.35 7.95 -8.67
CA LYS A 139 -16.89 9.11 -7.98
C LYS A 139 -15.87 9.56 -6.92
N LYS A 140 -15.68 10.87 -6.76
CA LYS A 140 -14.77 11.41 -5.72
C LYS A 140 -15.24 11.06 -4.30
N ARG A 141 -16.54 10.80 -4.11
CA ARG A 141 -17.19 10.50 -2.84
C ARG A 141 -18.32 9.50 -3.06
N GLY A 142 -18.66 8.75 -2.02
CA GLY A 142 -19.81 7.83 -2.00
C GLY A 142 -19.49 6.41 -2.49
N PRO A 143 -20.52 5.61 -2.80
CA PRO A 143 -20.41 4.19 -3.16
C PRO A 143 -19.49 3.88 -4.34
N GLY A 144 -19.58 4.66 -5.43
CA GLY A 144 -18.74 4.45 -6.63
C GLY A 144 -17.32 5.03 -6.54
N LYS A 145 -16.77 5.22 -5.33
CA LYS A 145 -15.37 5.61 -5.12
C LYS A 145 -14.51 4.38 -5.38
N SER A 146 -13.35 4.57 -6.01
CA SER A 146 -12.34 3.52 -6.15
C SER A 146 -11.97 2.93 -4.78
N PRO A 147 -11.67 1.63 -4.71
CA PRO A 147 -11.25 1.02 -3.47
C PRO A 147 -9.86 1.57 -3.09
N ASP A 148 -9.51 1.45 -1.82
CA ASP A 148 -8.20 1.92 -1.35
C ASP A 148 -7.07 1.11 -2.00
N PHE A 149 -7.19 -0.23 -2.05
CA PHE A 149 -6.15 -1.10 -2.62
C PHE A 149 -6.67 -2.21 -3.54
N VAL A 150 -5.84 -2.54 -4.51
CA VAL A 150 -5.87 -3.78 -5.28
C VAL A 150 -4.57 -4.52 -5.01
N ALA A 151 -4.68 -5.80 -4.65
CA ALA A 151 -3.52 -6.64 -4.34
C ALA A 151 -3.54 -7.93 -5.16
N ARG A 152 -2.36 -8.45 -5.47
CA ARG A 152 -2.17 -9.77 -6.10
C ARG A 152 -1.38 -10.66 -5.14
N ASP A 153 -1.89 -11.83 -4.79
CA ASP A 153 -1.18 -12.81 -3.96
C ASP A 153 -0.09 -13.55 -4.75
N MET A 154 0.73 -14.35 -4.06
CA MET A 154 1.80 -15.12 -4.72
C MET A 154 1.31 -16.25 -5.64
N ASN A 155 0.03 -16.61 -5.57
CA ASN A 155 -0.58 -17.59 -6.48
C ASN A 155 -1.19 -16.91 -7.73
N GLY A 156 -1.12 -15.59 -7.80
CA GLY A 156 -1.67 -14.79 -8.88
C GLY A 156 -3.16 -14.44 -8.73
N ILE A 157 -3.74 -14.66 -7.55
CA ILE A 157 -5.12 -14.33 -7.21
C ILE A 157 -5.22 -12.86 -6.78
N TRP A 158 -6.28 -12.19 -7.21
CA TRP A 158 -6.49 -10.76 -7.07
C TRP A 158 -7.51 -10.44 -5.98
N HIS A 159 -7.14 -9.51 -5.12
CA HIS A 159 -7.91 -9.08 -3.98
C HIS A 159 -8.20 -7.59 -4.07
N VAL A 160 -9.41 -7.19 -3.68
CA VAL A 160 -9.80 -5.78 -3.55
C VAL A 160 -10.00 -5.49 -2.07
N VAL A 161 -9.42 -4.40 -1.56
CA VAL A 161 -9.48 -4.08 -0.13
C VAL A 161 -9.86 -2.62 0.08
N GLU A 162 -10.94 -2.37 0.79
CA GLU A 162 -11.30 -1.06 1.34
C GLU A 162 -11.00 -1.02 2.84
N CYS A 163 -10.38 0.07 3.28
CA CYS A 163 -9.95 0.24 4.66
C CYS A 163 -10.68 1.40 5.32
N LYS A 164 -11.01 1.22 6.60
CA LYS A 164 -11.57 2.27 7.47
C LYS A 164 -10.87 2.23 8.81
N GLY A 165 -10.62 3.41 9.37
CA GLY A 165 -10.14 3.53 10.74
C GLY A 165 -10.90 4.59 11.52
N THR A 166 -11.02 4.38 12.82
CA THR A 166 -11.67 5.31 13.72
C THR A 166 -11.10 5.23 15.14
N GLN A 167 -11.21 6.33 15.86
CA GLN A 167 -10.94 6.44 17.30
C GLN A 167 -12.24 6.62 18.11
N THR A 168 -13.40 6.59 17.47
CA THR A 168 -14.69 6.93 18.08
C THR A 168 -15.25 5.77 18.90
N SER A 169 -15.68 4.69 18.25
CA SER A 169 -16.23 3.50 18.93
C SER A 169 -16.28 2.29 17.99
N GLY A 170 -16.57 1.11 18.56
CA GLY A 170 -16.82 -0.11 17.79
C GLY A 170 -18.09 -0.03 16.93
N GLU A 171 -19.13 0.65 17.41
CA GLU A 171 -20.38 0.89 16.67
C GLU A 171 -20.15 1.82 15.48
N TYR A 172 -19.36 2.88 15.68
CA TYR A 172 -18.98 3.78 14.58
C TYR A 172 -18.11 3.07 13.54
N ARG A 173 -17.21 2.18 13.97
CA ARG A 173 -16.48 1.30 13.05
C ARG A 173 -17.45 0.43 12.23
N ALA A 174 -18.45 -0.17 12.87
CA ALA A 174 -19.45 -0.99 12.17
C ALA A 174 -20.26 -0.17 11.15
N SER A 175 -20.63 1.07 11.47
CA SER A 175 -21.33 1.96 10.52
C SER A 175 -20.44 2.38 9.34
N GLN A 176 -19.12 2.54 9.55
CA GLN A 176 -18.17 2.82 8.46
C GLN A 176 -17.95 1.60 7.53
N ILE A 177 -17.99 0.39 8.08
CA ILE A 177 -17.99 -0.85 7.27
C ILE A 177 -19.24 -0.86 6.39
N GLY A 178 -20.39 -0.55 6.97
CA GLY A 178 -21.66 -0.43 6.24
C GLY A 178 -22.36 -1.76 6.04
N THR A 179 -23.39 -1.76 5.18
CA THR A 179 -24.31 -2.88 4.97
C THR A 179 -24.46 -3.22 3.48
N VAL A 180 -24.89 -4.46 3.20
CA VAL A 180 -25.12 -4.98 1.84
C VAL A 180 -26.44 -4.50 1.23
N GLY A 181 -27.46 -4.26 2.08
CA GLY A 181 -28.85 -4.04 1.65
C GLY A 181 -29.00 -2.92 0.60
N PRO A 182 -30.09 -2.87 -0.18
CA PRO A 182 -30.20 -1.88 -1.26
C PRO A 182 -30.52 -0.48 -0.71
N PRO A 183 -29.71 0.57 -0.97
CA PRO A 183 -28.38 0.54 -1.61
C PRO A 183 -27.25 0.21 -0.62
N ALA A 184 -26.25 -0.54 -1.08
CA ALA A 184 -25.10 -0.87 -0.24
C ALA A 184 -24.42 0.41 0.29
N THR A 185 -23.87 0.35 1.51
CA THR A 185 -23.27 1.51 2.18
C THR A 185 -21.85 1.25 2.66
N GLY A 186 -21.14 2.33 3.01
CA GLY A 186 -19.82 2.26 3.65
C GLY A 186 -18.75 1.60 2.78
N ALA A 187 -17.80 0.92 3.44
CA ALA A 187 -16.72 0.19 2.80
C ALA A 187 -17.23 -0.98 1.93
N VAL A 188 -18.35 -1.60 2.32
CA VAL A 188 -18.98 -2.70 1.57
C VAL A 188 -19.37 -2.28 0.16
N ALA A 189 -19.89 -1.07 -0.01
CA ALA A 189 -20.22 -0.55 -1.35
C ALA A 189 -18.96 -0.20 -2.16
N GLN A 190 -17.94 0.36 -1.51
CA GLN A 190 -16.74 0.87 -2.18
C GLN A 190 -15.81 -0.23 -2.70
N LYS A 191 -15.77 -1.39 -2.05
CA LYS A 191 -14.94 -2.53 -2.51
C LYS A 191 -15.47 -3.20 -3.78
N GLN A 192 -16.72 -2.96 -4.17
CA GLN A 192 -17.39 -3.65 -5.28
C GLN A 192 -17.06 -3.05 -6.65
N THR A 193 -16.24 -2.00 -6.69
CA THR A 193 -15.95 -1.25 -7.92
C THR A 193 -14.91 -1.89 -8.82
N ILE A 194 -14.39 -3.10 -8.54
CA ILE A 194 -13.42 -3.82 -9.41
C ILE A 194 -13.72 -5.32 -9.36
N GLN A 195 -13.78 -5.94 -10.54
CA GLN A 195 -14.01 -7.36 -10.75
C GLN A 195 -12.90 -7.94 -11.63
N PHE A 196 -12.46 -9.14 -11.26
CA PHE A 196 -11.50 -9.94 -12.03
C PHE A 196 -12.19 -11.19 -12.59
N PRO A 197 -11.68 -11.76 -13.69
CA PRO A 197 -12.31 -12.91 -14.31
C PRO A 197 -12.22 -14.13 -13.40
N ARG A 198 -13.10 -15.11 -13.65
CA ARG A 198 -13.08 -16.40 -12.94
C ARG A 198 -11.70 -17.04 -13.07
N GLY A 199 -11.14 -17.50 -11.95
CA GLY A 199 -9.78 -18.06 -11.88
C GLY A 199 -8.72 -17.06 -11.43
N TYR A 200 -9.01 -15.76 -11.50
CA TYR A 200 -8.15 -14.69 -10.98
C TYR A 200 -8.75 -14.02 -9.74
N SER A 201 -10.08 -14.04 -9.59
CA SER A 201 -10.78 -13.40 -8.47
C SER A 201 -10.52 -14.07 -7.12
N GLY A 202 -10.09 -13.26 -6.15
CA GLY A 202 -9.97 -13.57 -4.73
C GLY A 202 -10.95 -12.76 -3.88
N GLN A 203 -10.50 -12.45 -2.66
CA GLN A 203 -11.29 -11.78 -1.62
C GLN A 203 -11.58 -10.31 -1.97
N ARG A 204 -12.79 -9.83 -1.63
CA ARG A 204 -13.18 -8.41 -1.71
C ARG A 204 -13.44 -7.91 -0.28
N LEU A 205 -12.41 -7.41 0.39
CA LEU A 205 -12.48 -7.16 1.83
C LEU A 205 -12.89 -5.73 2.15
N ALA A 206 -13.83 -5.58 3.07
CA ALA A 206 -14.00 -4.35 3.84
C ALA A 206 -13.40 -4.55 5.23
N THR A 207 -12.49 -3.66 5.61
CA THR A 207 -11.81 -3.71 6.91
C THR A 207 -12.12 -2.46 7.72
N GLY A 208 -12.30 -2.62 9.02
CA GLY A 208 -12.52 -1.53 9.97
C GLY A 208 -11.62 -1.68 11.19
N LEU A 209 -10.80 -0.67 11.47
CA LEU A 209 -9.99 -0.59 12.68
C LEU A 209 -10.61 0.40 13.67
N TYR A 210 -10.81 -0.05 14.90
CA TYR A 210 -11.06 0.82 16.04
C TYR A 210 -9.78 0.92 16.89
N LEU A 211 -9.35 2.13 17.18
CA LEU A 211 -8.22 2.43 18.07
C LEU A 211 -8.72 2.96 19.41
N ALA A 212 -8.55 2.17 20.45
CA ALA A 212 -8.78 2.58 21.83
C ALA A 212 -7.65 3.47 22.35
N VAL A 213 -7.96 4.26 23.37
CA VAL A 213 -7.02 5.12 24.09
C VAL A 213 -6.51 4.39 25.35
N GLU A 214 -5.31 4.74 25.82
CA GLU A 214 -4.77 4.28 27.10
C GLU A 214 -5.78 4.48 28.24
N ASN A 215 -5.91 3.48 29.12
CA ASN A 215 -6.89 3.42 30.21
C ASN A 215 -8.38 3.36 29.78
N SER A 216 -8.70 3.26 28.48
CA SER A 216 -10.08 2.98 28.04
C SER A 216 -10.49 1.55 28.42
N PRO A 217 -11.73 1.31 28.89
CA PRO A 217 -12.23 -0.05 29.16
C PRO A 217 -12.40 -0.89 27.89
N TYR A 218 -12.39 -0.26 26.71
CA TYR A 218 -12.50 -0.94 25.42
C TYR A 218 -11.12 -1.27 24.86
N SER A 219 -11.00 -2.39 24.14
CA SER A 219 -9.79 -2.78 23.41
C SER A 219 -9.83 -2.29 21.97
N SER A 220 -8.67 -1.97 21.40
CA SER A 220 -8.56 -1.77 19.95
C SER A 220 -8.88 -3.06 19.22
N GLY A 221 -9.55 -2.95 18.06
CA GLY A 221 -9.99 -4.12 17.33
C GLY A 221 -10.13 -3.90 15.83
N LEU A 222 -9.63 -4.86 15.08
CA LEU A 222 -9.81 -5.00 13.64
C LEU A 222 -10.99 -5.93 13.34
N HIS A 223 -11.89 -5.47 12.47
CA HIS A 223 -13.01 -6.25 11.96
C HIS A 223 -12.92 -6.34 10.43
N ILE A 224 -13.10 -7.55 9.89
CA ILE A 224 -12.97 -7.84 8.47
C ILE A 224 -14.20 -8.60 7.98
N VAL A 225 -14.75 -8.16 6.86
CA VAL A 225 -15.92 -8.77 6.21
C VAL A 225 -15.70 -8.89 4.69
N ASP A 226 -16.36 -9.85 4.05
CA ASP A 226 -16.42 -9.99 2.59
C ASP A 226 -17.84 -10.31 2.10
N PRO A 227 -18.80 -9.37 2.26
CA PRO A 227 -20.14 -9.59 1.73
C PRO A 227 -20.15 -9.67 0.19
N PRO A 228 -21.04 -10.50 -0.39
CA PRO A 228 -21.28 -10.51 -1.83
C PRO A 228 -21.89 -9.18 -2.29
N GLY A 229 -21.74 -8.83 -3.57
CA GLY A 229 -22.52 -7.76 -4.18
C GLY A 229 -22.27 -7.58 -5.67
N ASP A 230 -22.96 -6.57 -6.22
CA ASP A 230 -23.17 -6.37 -7.66
C ASP A 230 -21.97 -5.67 -8.35
N GLU A 231 -21.93 -5.74 -9.68
CA GLU A 231 -20.73 -5.56 -10.51
C GLU A 231 -20.67 -4.16 -11.18
N GLU A 232 -19.56 -3.41 -11.05
CA GLU A 232 -19.42 -2.05 -11.64
C GLU A 232 -18.23 -1.85 -12.61
N PHE A 233 -17.10 -2.56 -12.46
CA PHE A 233 -15.93 -2.48 -13.38
C PHE A 233 -15.30 -3.85 -13.52
N GLU A 234 -15.30 -4.39 -14.74
CA GLU A 234 -14.79 -5.73 -15.03
C GLU A 234 -13.46 -5.66 -15.79
N VAL A 235 -12.48 -6.42 -15.30
CA VAL A 235 -11.26 -6.75 -16.03
C VAL A 235 -11.51 -8.07 -16.75
N GLU A 236 -11.46 -8.05 -18.08
CA GLU A 236 -11.65 -9.23 -18.89
C GLU A 236 -10.43 -10.16 -18.88
N ALA A 237 -10.61 -11.44 -19.22
CA ALA A 237 -9.53 -12.43 -19.18
C ALA A 237 -8.36 -12.08 -20.11
N ASP A 238 -8.63 -11.48 -21.26
CA ASP A 238 -7.63 -10.99 -22.22
C ASP A 238 -6.96 -9.68 -21.78
N GLN A 239 -7.51 -8.99 -20.77
CA GLN A 239 -6.98 -7.75 -20.21
C GLN A 239 -6.06 -7.96 -19.01
N MET A 240 -5.89 -9.20 -18.53
CA MET A 240 -5.10 -9.51 -17.33
C MET A 240 -3.62 -9.10 -17.47
N VAL A 241 -3.07 -9.08 -18.68
CA VAL A 241 -1.71 -8.55 -18.94
C VAL A 241 -1.58 -7.07 -18.56
N PHE A 242 -2.65 -6.29 -18.72
CA PHE A 242 -2.68 -4.87 -18.37
C PHE A 242 -2.94 -4.64 -16.89
N ALA A 243 -3.66 -5.55 -16.22
CA ALA A 243 -3.75 -5.57 -14.76
C ALA A 243 -2.37 -5.83 -14.14
N ASP A 244 -1.63 -6.82 -14.67
CA ASP A 244 -0.26 -7.12 -14.25
C ASP A 244 0.68 -5.94 -14.48
N ASP A 245 0.57 -5.28 -15.63
CA ASP A 245 1.32 -4.05 -15.93
C ASP A 245 1.02 -2.96 -14.90
N ALA A 246 -0.25 -2.70 -14.62
CA ALA A 246 -0.66 -1.65 -13.70
C ALA A 246 -0.10 -1.89 -12.28
N ILE A 247 -0.26 -3.10 -11.72
CA ILE A 247 0.22 -3.36 -10.36
C ILE A 247 1.76 -3.36 -10.28
N ALA A 248 2.44 -3.85 -11.32
CA ALA A 248 3.90 -3.82 -11.39
C ALA A 248 4.45 -2.39 -11.47
N ARG A 249 3.85 -1.53 -12.30
CA ARG A 249 4.22 -0.12 -12.40
C ARG A 249 3.97 0.63 -11.10
N ALA A 250 2.84 0.39 -10.44
CA ALA A 250 2.51 1.00 -9.15
C ALA A 250 3.59 0.71 -8.10
N VAL A 251 3.89 -0.57 -7.90
CA VAL A 251 4.87 -1.05 -6.92
C VAL A 251 6.29 -0.60 -7.28
N GLY A 252 6.69 -0.71 -8.55
CA GLY A 252 8.00 -0.29 -9.03
C GLY A 252 8.21 1.22 -8.88
N ALA A 253 7.23 2.03 -9.27
CA ALA A 253 7.27 3.48 -9.13
C ALA A 253 7.35 3.90 -7.66
N ARG A 254 6.55 3.31 -6.77
CA ARG A 254 6.61 3.58 -5.33
C ARG A 254 7.97 3.23 -4.73
N SER A 255 8.51 2.07 -5.09
CA SER A 255 9.82 1.60 -4.64
C SER A 255 10.94 2.55 -5.07
N LEU A 256 10.95 2.94 -6.35
CA LEU A 256 11.91 3.91 -6.90
C LEU A 256 11.80 5.25 -6.18
N ARG A 257 10.59 5.74 -5.95
CA ARG A 257 10.37 7.01 -5.27
C ARG A 257 10.96 7.02 -3.86
N LEU A 258 10.61 6.03 -3.04
CA LEU A 258 11.11 5.89 -1.67
C LEU A 258 12.64 5.80 -1.66
N ALA A 259 13.22 5.05 -2.60
CA ALA A 259 14.67 4.94 -2.77
C ALA A 259 15.33 6.20 -3.36
N GLY A 260 14.57 7.22 -3.74
CA GLY A 260 15.09 8.48 -4.24
C GLY A 260 15.35 8.56 -5.73
N PHE A 261 14.51 7.89 -6.51
CA PHE A 261 14.46 7.96 -7.97
C PHE A 261 13.12 8.55 -8.45
N PRO A 262 12.76 9.79 -8.08
CA PRO A 262 11.47 10.38 -8.44
C PRO A 262 11.28 10.56 -9.96
N ALA A 263 12.34 10.84 -10.74
CA ALA A 263 12.20 10.99 -12.19
C ALA A 263 11.87 9.65 -12.85
N THR A 264 12.59 8.60 -12.45
CA THR A 264 12.37 7.23 -12.92
C THR A 264 11.00 6.70 -12.46
N SER A 265 10.62 6.97 -11.21
CA SER A 265 9.28 6.66 -10.67
C SER A 265 8.16 7.30 -11.51
N SER A 266 8.33 8.56 -11.91
CA SER A 266 7.34 9.31 -12.69
C SER A 266 7.11 8.71 -14.08
N ILE A 267 8.16 8.30 -14.79
CA ILE A 267 8.01 7.68 -16.12
C ILE A 267 7.47 6.25 -16.02
N ILE A 268 7.89 5.46 -15.02
CA ILE A 268 7.37 4.10 -14.80
C ILE A 268 5.86 4.11 -14.51
N SER A 269 5.41 5.03 -13.65
CA SER A 269 4.00 5.13 -13.24
C SER A 269 3.07 5.67 -14.32
N ALA A 270 3.57 6.49 -15.24
CA ALA A 270 2.78 7.15 -16.28
C ALA A 270 3.59 7.30 -17.58
N PRO A 271 3.85 6.20 -18.32
CA PRO A 271 4.73 6.23 -19.49
C PRO A 271 4.19 7.10 -20.63
N MET A 272 2.86 7.27 -20.71
CA MET A 272 2.21 7.99 -21.81
C MET A 272 1.99 9.48 -21.56
N GLY A 273 2.39 10.05 -20.43
CA GLY A 273 2.26 11.49 -20.20
C GLY A 273 2.29 11.92 -18.74
N VAL A 274 1.43 12.89 -18.40
CA VAL A 274 1.39 13.52 -17.08
C VAL A 274 0.72 12.67 -16.01
N SER A 275 -0.09 11.69 -16.39
CA SER A 275 -0.90 10.89 -15.47
C SER A 275 -1.02 9.43 -15.94
N PRO A 276 -1.40 8.49 -15.05
CA PRO A 276 -1.63 7.09 -15.43
C PRO A 276 -2.76 6.92 -16.45
N SER A 277 -3.69 7.89 -16.50
CA SER A 277 -4.80 7.97 -17.45
C SER A 277 -4.46 8.67 -18.77
N SER A 278 -3.23 9.17 -18.94
CA SER A 278 -2.80 9.82 -20.18
C SER A 278 -2.84 8.83 -21.33
N ARG A 279 -3.25 9.29 -22.52
CA ARG A 279 -3.39 8.48 -23.74
C ARG A 279 -3.04 9.29 -24.98
N PRO A 280 -2.69 8.66 -26.13
CA PRO A 280 -2.51 9.37 -27.38
C PRO A 280 -3.74 10.24 -27.71
N THR A 281 -3.48 11.45 -28.21
CA THR A 281 -4.52 12.40 -28.63
C THR A 281 -4.23 12.86 -30.07
N THR A 282 -4.77 14.01 -30.50
CA THR A 282 -4.54 14.55 -31.85
C THR A 282 -4.11 16.02 -31.80
N GLY A 283 -3.46 16.46 -32.88
CA GLY A 283 -3.03 17.85 -33.07
C GLY A 283 -2.08 18.35 -31.98
N LYS A 284 -2.29 19.59 -31.54
CA LYS A 284 -1.43 20.28 -30.54
C LYS A 284 -1.34 19.54 -29.21
N TYR A 285 -2.42 18.88 -28.78
CA TYR A 285 -2.42 18.13 -27.52
C TYR A 285 -1.50 16.91 -27.56
N GLU A 286 -1.41 16.25 -28.72
CA GLU A 286 -0.52 15.11 -28.91
C GLU A 286 0.94 15.54 -28.94
N GLN A 287 1.23 16.68 -29.58
CA GLN A 287 2.57 17.27 -29.56
C GLN A 287 3.01 17.57 -28.12
N ASN A 288 2.19 18.30 -27.35
CA ASN A 288 2.49 18.60 -25.95
C ASN A 288 2.69 17.34 -25.10
N ARG A 289 1.88 16.29 -25.34
CA ARG A 289 2.01 15.01 -24.62
C ARG A 289 3.35 14.35 -24.90
N ARG A 290 3.80 14.34 -26.17
CA ARG A 290 5.10 13.77 -26.57
C ARG A 290 6.25 14.54 -25.95
N GLU A 291 6.22 15.88 -26.00
CA GLU A 291 7.23 16.73 -25.35
C GLU A 291 7.36 16.39 -23.85
N ILE A 292 6.23 16.22 -23.15
CA ILE A 292 6.23 15.82 -21.74
C ILE A 292 6.85 14.43 -21.54
N VAL A 293 6.54 13.46 -22.41
CA VAL A 293 7.10 12.10 -22.32
C VAL A 293 8.61 12.14 -22.56
N ASP A 294 9.07 12.88 -23.57
CA ASP A 294 10.48 13.04 -23.91
C ASP A 294 11.26 13.69 -22.76
N GLU A 295 10.71 14.74 -22.13
CA GLU A 295 11.29 15.36 -20.94
C GLU A 295 11.37 14.41 -19.75
N LYS A 296 10.34 13.57 -19.52
CA LYS A 296 10.34 12.57 -18.45
C LYS A 296 11.40 11.49 -18.72
N GLN A 297 11.49 11.01 -19.95
CA GLN A 297 12.48 10.03 -20.39
C GLN A 297 13.90 10.58 -20.19
N ALA A 298 14.16 11.83 -20.62
CA ALA A 298 15.45 12.48 -20.45
C ALA A 298 15.86 12.58 -18.98
N ARG A 299 14.95 13.06 -18.11
CA ARG A 299 15.20 13.17 -16.67
C ARG A 299 15.43 11.82 -15.98
N ALA A 300 14.65 10.80 -16.33
CA ALA A 300 14.84 9.45 -15.79
C ALA A 300 16.19 8.86 -16.21
N ASN A 301 16.57 9.04 -17.48
CA ASN A 301 17.86 8.60 -17.99
C ASN A 301 19.03 9.31 -17.29
N GLU A 302 18.93 10.61 -17.08
CA GLU A 302 19.93 11.38 -16.32
C GLU A 302 20.02 10.92 -14.86
N GLU A 303 18.89 10.76 -14.19
CA GLU A 303 18.82 10.27 -12.80
C GLU A 303 19.47 8.88 -12.65
N LEU A 304 19.21 7.95 -13.58
CA LEU A 304 19.80 6.62 -13.57
C LEU A 304 21.30 6.64 -13.91
N LYS A 305 21.76 7.55 -14.78
CA LYS A 305 23.19 7.76 -15.04
C LYS A 305 23.90 8.25 -13.78
N ASN A 306 23.32 9.24 -13.10
CA ASN A 306 23.85 9.88 -11.90
C ASN A 306 23.49 9.14 -10.59
N ARG A 307 23.00 7.90 -10.68
CA ARG A 307 22.68 7.08 -9.49
C ARG A 307 23.87 6.88 -8.55
N GLY A 308 25.10 7.12 -9.02
CA GLY A 308 26.34 7.13 -8.26
C GLY A 308 26.22 7.84 -6.90
N ASP A 309 25.48 8.94 -6.87
CA ASP A 309 25.32 9.84 -5.72
C ASP A 309 24.36 9.32 -4.64
N ARG A 310 23.74 8.16 -4.87
CA ARG A 310 22.82 7.54 -3.92
C ARG A 310 23.56 6.63 -2.94
N GLU A 311 23.06 6.56 -1.71
CA GLU A 311 23.62 5.72 -0.65
C GLU A 311 23.60 4.25 -1.09
N THR A 312 24.70 3.54 -0.82
CA THR A 312 24.75 2.09 -1.00
C THR A 312 24.77 1.40 0.36
N PHE A 313 23.97 0.35 0.50
CA PHE A 313 23.95 -0.46 1.71
C PHE A 313 23.61 -1.91 1.40
N GLN A 314 23.86 -2.79 2.36
CA GLN A 314 23.45 -4.19 2.27
C GLN A 314 22.26 -4.46 3.19
N SER A 315 21.36 -5.31 2.71
CA SER A 315 20.30 -5.91 3.52
C SER A 315 20.17 -7.37 3.13
N GLU A 316 20.22 -8.29 4.10
CA GLU A 316 20.19 -9.75 3.88
C GLU A 316 21.23 -10.25 2.85
N GLY A 317 22.43 -9.66 2.88
CA GLY A 317 23.51 -9.99 1.95
C GLY A 317 23.30 -9.49 0.53
N GLN A 318 22.21 -8.79 0.23
CA GLN A 318 21.94 -8.19 -1.08
C GLN A 318 22.32 -6.71 -1.09
N PRO A 319 22.94 -6.22 -2.19
CA PRO A 319 23.31 -4.81 -2.32
C PRO A 319 22.14 -3.97 -2.85
N TYR A 320 21.87 -2.87 -2.15
CA TYR A 320 20.84 -1.90 -2.49
C TYR A 320 21.43 -0.51 -2.69
N ARG A 321 20.71 0.32 -3.43
CA ARG A 321 21.06 1.72 -3.67
C ARG A 321 19.83 2.60 -3.48
N GLY A 322 19.98 3.70 -2.74
CA GLY A 322 18.90 4.66 -2.55
C GLY A 322 19.15 5.75 -1.52
N ARG A 323 18.26 5.88 -0.54
CA ARG A 323 18.26 6.93 0.47
C ARG A 323 18.50 6.38 1.86
N LYS A 324 19.15 7.17 2.70
CA LYS A 324 19.28 6.98 4.14
C LYS A 324 18.94 8.28 4.83
N VAL A 325 18.05 8.21 5.81
CA VAL A 325 17.66 9.35 6.64
C VAL A 325 17.85 8.95 8.10
N THR A 326 18.49 9.81 8.88
CA THR A 326 18.58 9.65 10.33
C THR A 326 17.81 10.79 10.97
N ILE A 327 16.88 10.45 11.85
CA ILE A 327 15.97 11.40 12.49
C ILE A 327 16.19 11.29 14.00
N SER A 328 16.55 12.40 14.62
CA SER A 328 16.54 12.52 16.07
C SER A 328 15.09 12.49 16.56
N LEU A 329 14.82 11.64 17.54
CA LEU A 329 13.51 11.54 18.14
C LEU A 329 13.27 12.75 19.05
N PRO A 330 12.06 13.33 19.05
CA PRO A 330 11.73 14.47 19.91
C PRO A 330 11.73 14.09 21.40
N ALA A 331 11.52 12.81 21.72
CA ALA A 331 11.70 12.24 23.04
C ALA A 331 12.33 10.85 22.93
N PRO A 332 13.12 10.41 23.93
CA PRO A 332 13.68 9.06 23.93
C PRO A 332 12.57 7.99 23.95
N LEU A 333 12.76 6.93 23.18
CA LEU A 333 11.90 5.75 23.18
C LEU A 333 12.58 4.61 23.93
N TRP A 334 11.85 4.00 24.86
CA TRP A 334 12.29 2.81 25.59
C TRP A 334 11.78 1.55 24.89
N ILE A 335 12.71 0.74 24.40
CA ILE A 335 12.44 -0.55 23.77
C ILE A 335 13.05 -1.64 24.65
N GLY A 336 12.21 -2.24 25.49
CA GLY A 336 12.67 -3.08 26.59
C GLY A 336 13.55 -2.26 27.54
N ARG A 337 14.81 -2.66 27.72
CA ARG A 337 15.78 -1.95 28.57
C ARG A 337 16.66 -0.94 27.81
N ARG A 338 16.46 -0.79 26.50
CA ARG A 338 17.28 0.07 25.65
C ARG A 338 16.56 1.39 25.41
N MET A 339 17.27 2.48 25.67
CA MET A 339 16.84 3.81 25.28
C MET A 339 17.34 4.11 23.86
N SER A 340 16.46 4.62 23.02
CA SER A 340 16.78 5.06 21.66
C SER A 340 16.45 6.54 21.53
N THR A 341 17.38 7.35 21.01
CA THR A 341 17.18 8.79 20.79
C THR A 341 17.11 9.17 19.32
N ALA A 342 17.34 8.23 18.41
CA ALA A 342 17.22 8.45 16.99
C ALA A 342 16.74 7.18 16.27
N ILE A 343 16.28 7.36 15.04
CA ILE A 343 16.00 6.27 14.09
C ILE A 343 16.77 6.50 12.80
N THR A 344 17.23 5.42 12.18
CA THR A 344 17.74 5.44 10.81
C THR A 344 16.77 4.66 9.94
N VAL A 345 16.31 5.32 8.88
CA VAL A 345 15.47 4.70 7.85
C VAL A 345 16.25 4.66 6.55
N ARG A 346 16.27 3.50 5.90
CA ARG A 346 16.93 3.29 4.60
C ARG A 346 15.94 2.75 3.60
N TYR A 347 15.92 3.34 2.41
CA TYR A 347 15.15 2.88 1.27
C TYR A 347 16.10 2.56 0.15
N GLY A 348 15.97 1.38 -0.43
CA GLY A 348 16.89 0.95 -1.47
C GLY A 348 16.19 0.10 -2.51
N VAL A 349 16.59 0.31 -3.75
CA VAL A 349 16.26 -0.59 -4.85
C VAL A 349 17.47 -1.47 -5.19
N GLY A 350 17.19 -2.71 -5.58
CA GLY A 350 18.21 -3.70 -5.92
C GLY A 350 19.05 -3.23 -7.11
N ARG A 351 20.35 -3.52 -7.08
CA ARG A 351 21.26 -3.10 -8.16
C ARG A 351 20.89 -3.69 -9.53
N HIS A 352 20.50 -4.96 -9.56
CA HIS A 352 20.08 -5.65 -10.78
C HIS A 352 18.88 -4.94 -11.43
N PHE A 353 17.84 -4.65 -10.65
CA PHE A 353 16.66 -3.89 -11.09
C PHE A 353 17.03 -2.52 -11.70
N LEU A 354 17.92 -1.76 -11.04
CA LEU A 354 18.40 -0.47 -11.56
C LEU A 354 19.20 -0.60 -12.86
N GLU A 355 20.04 -1.63 -12.96
CA GLU A 355 20.87 -1.88 -14.15
C GLU A 355 20.01 -2.25 -15.35
N GLU A 356 18.98 -3.07 -15.14
CA GLU A 356 18.08 -3.47 -16.21
C GLU A 356 17.20 -2.31 -16.69
N ILE A 357 16.58 -1.56 -15.77
CA ILE A 357 15.77 -0.38 -16.14
C ILE A 357 16.60 0.62 -16.93
N ARG A 358 17.86 0.85 -16.55
CA ARG A 358 18.76 1.77 -17.27
C ARG A 358 19.05 1.32 -18.70
N SER A 359 19.03 0.01 -18.95
CA SER A 359 19.41 -0.58 -20.24
C SER A 359 18.28 -0.61 -21.27
N ARG A 360 17.07 -0.19 -20.89
CA ARG A 360 15.87 -0.36 -21.70
C ARG A 360 15.08 0.95 -21.83
N PRO A 361 14.35 1.15 -22.93
CA PRO A 361 13.48 2.31 -23.09
C PRO A 361 12.25 2.22 -22.16
N PHE A 362 11.72 3.37 -21.72
CA PHE A 362 10.47 3.40 -20.94
C PHE A 362 9.28 3.46 -21.90
N GLU A 363 8.89 2.31 -22.42
CA GLU A 363 7.77 2.18 -23.35
C GLU A 363 6.43 1.95 -22.61
N ASN A 364 5.33 2.10 -23.35
CA ASN A 364 3.98 1.85 -22.83
C ASN A 364 3.61 0.36 -22.82
N ASP A 365 4.38 -0.48 -23.50
CA ASP A 365 4.19 -1.93 -23.50
C ASP A 365 4.20 -2.49 -22.08
N PRO A 366 3.56 -3.65 -21.84
CA PRO A 366 3.50 -4.26 -20.51
C PRO A 366 4.89 -4.35 -19.87
N ILE A 367 5.06 -3.73 -18.71
CA ILE A 367 6.37 -3.53 -18.10
C ILE A 367 7.05 -4.85 -17.72
N GLN A 368 6.26 -5.87 -17.42
CA GLN A 368 6.72 -7.23 -17.13
C GLN A 368 7.27 -7.99 -18.35
N GLU A 369 6.97 -7.50 -19.57
CA GLU A 369 7.52 -8.01 -20.82
C GLU A 369 8.77 -7.23 -21.22
N THR A 370 8.78 -5.92 -20.95
CA THR A 370 9.91 -5.06 -21.30
C THR A 370 11.02 -5.04 -20.26
N ILE A 371 10.74 -5.22 -18.97
CA ILE A 371 11.74 -5.21 -17.88
C ILE A 371 11.60 -6.50 -17.04
N PRO A 372 12.28 -7.60 -17.42
CA PRO A 372 12.29 -8.86 -16.69
C PRO A 372 12.48 -8.78 -15.17
N ALA A 373 13.31 -7.87 -14.64
CA ALA A 373 13.52 -7.68 -13.20
C ALA A 373 12.27 -7.19 -12.46
N ILE A 374 11.23 -6.74 -13.16
CA ILE A 374 9.90 -6.55 -12.54
C ILE A 374 9.38 -7.86 -11.95
N ARG A 375 9.73 -9.01 -12.52
CA ARG A 375 9.38 -10.33 -11.96
C ARG A 375 10.05 -10.58 -10.61
N GLU A 376 11.11 -9.85 -10.28
CA GLU A 376 11.73 -9.92 -8.95
C GLU A 376 10.88 -9.28 -7.85
N LEU A 377 9.77 -8.62 -8.18
CA LEU A 377 8.74 -8.18 -7.24
C LEU A 377 7.85 -9.35 -6.77
N GLN A 378 7.82 -10.47 -7.51
CA GLN A 378 6.90 -11.59 -7.30
C GLN A 378 7.16 -12.52 -6.10
N PRO A 379 8.34 -12.57 -5.45
CA PRO A 379 8.46 -13.22 -4.13
C PRO A 379 7.59 -12.54 -3.06
N GLY A 380 6.98 -11.40 -3.38
CA GLY A 380 5.93 -10.76 -2.62
C GLY A 380 6.42 -9.75 -1.60
N THR A 381 5.47 -9.21 -0.83
CA THR A 381 5.77 -8.23 0.22
C THR A 381 6.00 -8.98 1.54
N ARG A 382 7.22 -8.91 2.07
CA ARG A 382 7.54 -9.46 3.39
C ARG A 382 7.83 -8.32 4.34
N VAL A 383 7.23 -8.38 5.53
CA VAL A 383 7.50 -7.39 6.58
C VAL A 383 7.85 -8.11 7.87
N ASP A 384 9.07 -7.88 8.34
CA ASP A 384 9.64 -8.48 9.54
C ASP A 384 9.99 -7.39 10.53
N GLY A 385 9.92 -7.68 11.83
CA GLY A 385 10.28 -6.72 12.86
C GLY A 385 10.74 -7.39 14.14
N ASP A 386 11.57 -6.68 14.88
CA ASP A 386 12.09 -7.11 16.17
C ASP A 386 12.28 -5.90 17.11
N ALA A 387 12.96 -6.12 18.24
CA ALA A 387 13.25 -5.07 19.21
C ALA A 387 14.30 -4.03 18.72
N ARG A 388 14.96 -4.26 17.59
CA ARG A 388 15.99 -3.36 17.01
C ARG A 388 15.45 -2.54 15.85
N GLY A 389 14.31 -2.95 15.27
CA GLY A 389 13.75 -2.25 14.13
C GLY A 389 12.71 -3.07 13.38
N ALA A 390 12.51 -2.69 12.12
CA ALA A 390 11.73 -3.49 11.17
C ALA A 390 12.29 -3.36 9.77
N ARG A 391 11.83 -4.27 8.92
CA ARG A 391 12.20 -4.35 7.53
C ARG A 391 10.99 -4.72 6.68
N LEU A 392 10.83 -4.02 5.57
CA LEU A 392 9.87 -4.37 4.52
C LEU A 392 10.65 -4.66 3.23
N HIS A 393 10.37 -5.79 2.61
CA HIS A 393 10.85 -6.15 1.29
C HIS A 393 9.70 -6.21 0.30
N VAL A 394 9.98 -5.83 -0.94
CA VAL A 394 9.16 -6.24 -2.08
C VAL A 394 10.05 -7.06 -3.00
N GLY A 395 9.92 -8.38 -2.86
CA GLY A 395 10.81 -9.34 -3.48
C GLY A 395 12.28 -8.99 -3.30
N LYS A 396 13.06 -9.03 -4.38
CA LYS A 396 14.48 -8.60 -4.36
C LYS A 396 14.68 -7.15 -4.79
N SER A 397 13.67 -6.54 -5.39
CA SER A 397 13.81 -5.24 -6.04
C SER A 397 13.81 -4.07 -5.06
N PHE A 398 13.20 -4.20 -3.88
CA PHE A 398 13.09 -3.11 -2.91
C PHE A 398 13.25 -3.57 -1.47
N VAL A 399 13.86 -2.70 -0.67
CA VAL A 399 13.93 -2.82 0.78
C VAL A 399 13.70 -1.48 1.46
N ALA A 400 12.98 -1.51 2.57
CA ALA A 400 12.87 -0.45 3.55
C ALA A 400 13.31 -0.98 4.92
N ASP A 401 14.39 -0.43 5.47
CA ASP A 401 14.88 -0.75 6.81
C ASP A 401 14.61 0.41 7.76
N LEU A 402 14.10 0.12 8.95
CA LEU A 402 14.04 1.05 10.07
C LEU A 402 14.84 0.47 11.23
N VAL A 403 15.78 1.22 11.78
CA VAL A 403 16.63 0.82 12.91
C VAL A 403 16.59 1.89 14.00
N PHE A 404 16.47 1.46 15.25
CA PHE A 404 16.58 2.35 16.41
C PHE A 404 18.05 2.54 16.83
N ASN A 405 18.45 3.78 17.04
CA ASN A 405 19.79 4.17 17.45
C ASN A 405 19.79 4.78 18.84
N LYS A 406 20.90 4.61 19.55
CA LYS A 406 21.12 5.21 20.86
C LYS A 406 21.26 6.72 20.77
#